data_AF-A0A5A7WC09-F1
#
_entry.id   AF-A0A5A7WC09-F1
#
_cell.length_a   1.000
_cell.length_b   1.000
_cell.length_c   1.000
_cell.angle_alpha   90.00
_cell.angle_beta   90.00
_cell.angle_gamma   90.00
#
_symmetry.space_group_name_H-M   'P 1'
#
loop_
_entity.id
_entity.type
_entity.pdbx_description
1 polymer ?
#
loop_
_entity_poly.entity_id
_entity_poly.type
_entity_poly.pdbx_seq_one_letter_code
_entity_poly.pdbx_strand_id
1 'polypeptide(L)'
;MAALGGVPENNALEFQALYNREEGSIYLPHGWQPDDLKRKSALLHELVHHVQRANNVEAPCVAAYERQAYELQMKWLREQGIDDPYHLVGTNELTIYLVSVCRDGS
;
A
#
# COMPACT_ATOMS: atom_id res chain seq x y z
N MET A 1 42.80 -3.48 10.82
CA MET A 1 41.54 -2.78 10.51
C MET A 1 40.53 -3.84 10.11
N ALA A 2 39.66 -4.26 11.04
CA ALA A 2 38.62 -5.23 10.75
C ALA A 2 37.43 -4.48 10.12
N ALA A 3 36.99 -4.95 8.95
CA ALA A 3 35.75 -4.51 8.34
C ALA A 3 34.59 -4.92 9.28
N LEU A 4 33.78 -3.95 9.69
CA LEU A 4 32.53 -4.22 10.38
C LEU A 4 31.62 -4.96 9.39
N GLY A 5 31.32 -6.21 9.72
CA GLY A 5 30.42 -7.06 8.98
C GLY A 5 29.10 -6.35 8.74
N GLY A 6 28.57 -6.50 7.52
CA GLY A 6 27.28 -5.96 7.12
C GLY A 6 26.21 -6.33 8.12
N VAL A 7 25.43 -5.32 8.52
CA VAL A 7 24.19 -5.52 9.25
C VAL A 7 23.30 -6.41 8.37
N PRO A 8 22.77 -7.53 8.89
CA PRO A 8 21.88 -8.37 8.11
C PRO A 8 20.67 -7.54 7.69
N GLU A 9 20.33 -7.56 6.39
CA GLU A 9 19.12 -6.96 5.85
C GLU A 9 17.93 -7.54 6.61
N ASN A 10 17.47 -6.77 7.58
CA ASN A 10 16.22 -6.96 8.26
C ASN A 10 15.14 -6.97 7.18
N ASN A 11 14.50 -8.13 6.98
CA ASN A 11 13.16 -8.26 6.39
C ASN A 11 12.13 -7.56 7.30
N ALA A 12 12.39 -6.31 7.63
CA ALA A 12 11.44 -5.40 8.25
C ALA A 12 10.42 -5.08 7.17
N LEU A 13 9.14 -5.16 7.54
CA LEU A 13 8.04 -4.65 6.73
C LEU A 13 8.42 -3.25 6.22
N GLU A 14 8.74 -3.14 4.94
CA GLU A 14 9.23 -1.89 4.36
C GLU A 14 8.03 -0.93 4.25
N PHE A 15 8.02 0.10 5.09
CA PHE A 15 6.99 1.14 5.07
C PHE A 15 7.02 1.90 3.73
N GLN A 16 5.94 1.81 2.96
CA GLN A 16 5.86 2.41 1.62
C GLN A 16 5.12 3.76 1.60
N ALA A 17 3.99 3.85 2.30
CA ALA A 17 3.15 5.04 2.42
C ALA A 17 2.11 4.82 3.54
N LEU A 18 1.46 5.89 4.00
CA LEU A 18 0.32 5.84 4.92
C LEU A 18 -0.62 7.01 4.69
N TYR A 19 -1.91 6.73 4.56
CA TYR A 19 -2.96 7.73 4.64
C TYR A 19 -3.42 7.93 6.10
N ASN A 20 -3.34 9.16 6.58
CA ASN A 20 -3.94 9.57 7.84
C ASN A 20 -5.33 10.17 7.58
N ARG A 21 -6.35 9.44 8.01
CA ARG A 21 -7.76 9.80 7.81
C ARG A 21 -8.22 11.00 8.65
N GLU A 22 -7.59 11.27 9.78
CA GLU A 22 -7.93 12.40 10.67
C GLU A 22 -7.44 13.72 10.06
N GLU A 23 -6.20 13.75 9.60
CA GLU A 23 -5.58 14.93 9.01
C GLU A 23 -5.86 15.08 7.51
N GLY A 24 -6.24 14.00 6.82
CA GLY A 24 -6.37 13.96 5.37
C GLY A 24 -5.03 13.96 4.62
N SER A 25 -3.94 13.62 5.31
CA SER A 25 -2.56 13.69 4.80
C SER A 25 -2.05 12.32 4.36
N ILE A 26 -1.18 12.30 3.35
CA ILE A 26 -0.41 11.11 2.95
C ILE A 26 1.03 11.30 3.40
N TYR A 27 1.56 10.35 4.18
CA TYR A 27 2.97 10.33 4.57
C TYR A 27 3.74 9.35 3.68
N LEU A 28 4.92 9.79 3.24
CA LEU A 28 5.85 9.00 2.46
C LEU A 28 7.15 8.83 3.26
N PRO A 29 7.85 7.69 3.13
CA PRO A 29 9.13 7.48 3.78
C PRO A 29 10.16 8.53 3.33
N HIS A 30 11.11 8.83 4.21
CA HIS A 30 12.24 9.66 3.83
C HIS A 30 13.01 9.03 2.66
N GLY A 31 13.37 9.84 1.66
CA GLY A 31 13.98 9.34 0.43
C GLY A 31 13.03 8.56 -0.48
N TRP A 32 11.72 8.79 -0.40
CA TRP A 32 10.76 8.27 -1.37
C TRP A 32 11.18 8.63 -2.80
N GLN A 33 11.14 7.65 -3.71
CA GLN A 33 11.63 7.79 -5.08
C GLN A 33 10.46 7.77 -6.05
N PRO A 34 10.24 8.84 -6.84
CA PRO A 34 9.14 8.91 -7.79
C PRO A 34 9.28 7.94 -8.96
N ASP A 35 10.47 7.42 -9.26
CA ASP A 35 10.67 6.51 -10.40
C ASP A 35 10.54 5.03 -10.02
N ASP A 36 10.46 4.72 -8.73
CA ASP A 36 10.21 3.39 -8.23
C ASP A 36 8.71 3.06 -8.33
N LEU A 37 8.35 2.12 -9.20
CA LEU A 37 6.97 1.72 -9.43
C LEU A 37 6.30 1.11 -8.20
N LYS A 38 7.04 0.40 -7.33
CA LYS A 38 6.49 -0.15 -6.08
C LYS A 38 6.05 1.01 -5.18
N ARG A 39 6.94 1.99 -4.97
CA ARG A 39 6.68 3.20 -4.17
C ARG A 39 5.60 4.10 -4.75
N LYS A 40 5.55 4.26 -6.07
CA LYS A 40 4.50 5.01 -6.77
C LYS A 40 3.13 4.32 -6.66
N SER A 41 3.09 2.99 -6.75
CA SER A 41 1.85 2.23 -6.58
C SER A 41 1.31 2.32 -5.15
N ALA A 42 2.18 2.36 -4.14
CA ALA A 42 1.76 2.58 -2.76
C ALA A 42 1.20 3.99 -2.55
N LEU A 43 1.79 5.02 -3.17
CA LEU A 43 1.20 6.36 -3.16
C LEU A 43 -0.18 6.37 -3.84
N LEU A 44 -0.35 5.66 -4.97
CA LEU A 44 -1.67 5.53 -5.61
C LEU A 44 -2.69 4.88 -4.67
N HIS A 45 -2.30 3.84 -3.93
CA HIS A 45 -3.14 3.20 -2.92
C HIS A 45 -3.64 4.22 -1.88
N GLU A 46 -2.74 5.00 -1.29
CA GLU A 46 -3.13 6.02 -0.31
C GLU A 46 -3.97 7.16 -0.91
N LEU A 47 -3.75 7.50 -2.19
CA LEU A 47 -4.59 8.46 -2.91
C LEU A 47 -6.02 7.94 -3.09
N VAL A 48 -6.22 6.63 -3.26
CA VAL A 48 -7.57 6.06 -3.30
C VAL A 48 -8.28 6.29 -1.97
N HIS A 49 -7.61 6.06 -0.83
CA HIS A 49 -8.18 6.36 0.48
C HIS A 49 -8.49 7.84 0.67
N HIS A 50 -7.61 8.73 0.22
CA HIS A 50 -7.85 10.17 0.24
C HIS A 50 -9.11 10.55 -0.55
N VAL A 51 -9.28 10.00 -1.76
CA VAL A 51 -10.46 10.25 -2.61
C VAL A 51 -11.73 9.63 -2.03
N GLN A 52 -11.66 8.43 -1.46
CA GLN A 52 -12.78 7.80 -0.74
C GLN A 52 -13.26 8.70 0.40
N ARG A 53 -12.33 9.27 1.17
CA ARG A 53 -12.66 10.20 2.27
C ARG A 53 -13.26 11.51 1.76
N ALA A 54 -12.68 12.11 0.71
CA ALA A 54 -13.14 13.36 0.13
C ALA A 54 -14.56 13.25 -0.46
N ASN A 55 -14.91 12.06 -0.99
CA ASN A 55 -16.24 11.77 -1.53
C ASN A 55 -17.22 11.21 -0.49
N ASN A 56 -16.84 11.14 0.80
CA ASN A 56 -17.67 10.57 1.87
C ASN A 56 -18.19 9.15 1.54
N VAL A 57 -17.33 8.31 0.96
CA VAL A 57 -17.66 6.89 0.73
C VAL A 57 -17.94 6.23 2.08
N GLU A 58 -19.09 5.58 2.20
CA GLU A 58 -19.45 4.78 3.37
C GLU A 58 -19.13 3.32 3.12
N ALA A 59 -18.24 2.75 3.94
CA ALA A 59 -17.92 1.33 3.93
C ALA A 59 -18.45 0.66 5.21
N PRO A 60 -18.86 -0.62 5.15
CA PRO A 60 -19.39 -1.35 6.31
C PRO A 60 -18.36 -1.53 7.43
N CYS A 61 -17.07 -1.39 7.13
CA CYS A 61 -15.97 -1.43 8.09
C CYS A 61 -14.72 -0.77 7.48
N VAL A 62 -13.69 -0.55 8.30
CA VAL A 62 -12.41 0.02 7.82
C VAL A 62 -11.74 -0.88 6.78
N ALA A 63 -11.76 -2.20 6.99
CA ALA A 63 -11.17 -3.16 6.05
C ALA A 63 -11.78 -3.08 4.64
N ALA A 64 -13.07 -2.75 4.51
CA ALA A 64 -13.73 -2.72 3.21
C ALA A 64 -13.22 -1.60 2.27
N TYR A 65 -12.51 -0.58 2.78
CA TYR A 65 -11.87 0.44 1.94
C TYR A 65 -10.67 -0.11 1.15
N GLU A 66 -9.95 -1.09 1.73
CA GLU A 66 -8.72 -1.67 1.17
C GLU A 66 -8.95 -2.34 -0.17
N ARG A 67 -10.12 -2.97 -0.37
CA ARG A 67 -10.42 -3.72 -1.59
C ARG A 67 -10.23 -2.87 -2.84
N GLN A 68 -10.87 -1.70 -2.87
CA GLN A 68 -10.80 -0.80 -4.02
C GLN A 68 -9.39 -0.22 -4.19
N ALA A 69 -8.70 0.07 -3.08
CA ALA A 69 -7.33 0.60 -3.10
C ALA A 69 -6.36 -0.42 -3.73
N TYR A 70 -6.39 -1.68 -3.31
CA TYR A 70 -5.60 -2.75 -3.92
C TYR A 70 -6.01 -3.06 -5.36
N GLU A 71 -7.32 -3.11 -5.67
CA GLU A 71 -7.79 -3.36 -7.04
C GLU A 71 -7.24 -2.31 -8.02
N LEU A 72 -7.29 -1.02 -7.65
CA LEU A 72 -6.75 0.08 -8.45
C LEU A 72 -5.22 0.08 -8.48
N GLN A 73 -4.55 -0.25 -7.38
CA GLN A 73 -3.09 -0.39 -7.34
C GLN A 73 -2.59 -1.48 -8.29
N MET A 74 -3.19 -2.69 -8.24
CA MET A 74 -2.80 -3.80 -9.12
C MET A 74 -3.14 -3.49 -10.58
N LYS A 75 -4.29 -2.86 -10.84
CA LYS A 75 -4.67 -2.44 -12.18
C LYS A 75 -3.66 -1.45 -12.76
N TRP A 76 -3.33 -0.39 -12.01
CA TRP A 76 -2.39 0.64 -12.45
C TRP A 76 -1.00 0.06 -12.72
N LEU A 77 -0.50 -0.84 -11.86
CA LEU A 77 0.78 -1.52 -12.09
C LEU A 77 0.79 -2.33 -13.40
N ARG A 78 -0.30 -3.04 -13.71
CA ARG A 78 -0.44 -3.75 -14.99
C ARG A 78 -0.45 -2.78 -16.18
N GLU A 79 -1.09 -1.61 -16.04
CA GLU A 79 -1.04 -0.54 -17.04
C GLU A 79 0.37 0.05 -17.24
N GLN A 80 1.25 -0.04 -16.23
CA GLN A 80 2.67 0.30 -16.35
C GLN A 80 3.52 -0.83 -16.94
N GLY A 81 2.93 -1.95 -17.35
CA GLY A 81 3.64 -3.09 -17.95
C GLY A 81 4.20 -4.09 -16.94
N ILE A 82 3.70 -4.12 -15.71
CA ILE A 82 4.08 -5.13 -14.71
C ILE A 82 3.20 -6.37 -14.85
N ASP A 83 3.81 -7.50 -15.21
CA ASP A 83 3.11 -8.78 -15.40
C ASP A 83 2.62 -9.38 -14.07
N ASP A 84 3.46 -9.35 -13.02
CA ASP A 84 3.14 -9.82 -11.68
C ASP A 84 3.19 -8.67 -10.65
N PRO A 85 2.09 -7.91 -10.51
CA PRO A 85 2.05 -6.78 -9.58
C PRO A 85 2.05 -7.23 -8.11
N TYR A 86 1.55 -8.43 -7.81
CA TYR A 86 1.51 -8.96 -6.43
C TYR A 86 2.92 -9.23 -5.92
N HIS A 87 3.75 -9.85 -6.75
CA HIS A 87 5.16 -10.09 -6.41
C HIS A 87 5.92 -8.77 -6.22
N LEU A 88 5.74 -7.78 -7.10
CA LEU A 88 6.42 -6.48 -6.98
C LEU A 88 6.14 -5.79 -5.64
N VAL A 89 4.88 -5.82 -5.17
CA VAL A 89 4.50 -5.19 -3.91
C VAL A 89 4.73 -6.08 -2.69
N GLY A 90 5.12 -7.34 -2.88
CA GLY A 90 5.38 -8.29 -1.79
C GLY A 90 4.12 -8.80 -1.10
N THR A 91 3.02 -9.00 -1.84
CA THR A 91 1.74 -9.51 -1.31
C THR A 91 1.19 -10.66 -2.16
N ASN A 92 0.00 -11.15 -1.83
CA ASN A 92 -0.76 -12.08 -2.66
C ASN A 92 -2.27 -11.85 -2.50
N GLU A 93 -3.07 -12.51 -3.32
CA GLU A 93 -4.53 -12.36 -3.33
C GLU A 93 -5.18 -12.75 -2.00
N LEU A 94 -4.69 -13.80 -1.34
CA LEU A 94 -5.22 -14.21 -0.03
C LEU A 94 -4.97 -13.15 1.03
N THR A 95 -3.77 -12.55 1.07
CA THR A 95 -3.47 -11.44 1.97
C THR A 95 -4.40 -10.26 1.71
N ILE A 96 -4.57 -9.85 0.44
CA ILE A 96 -5.47 -8.75 0.07
C ILE A 96 -6.91 -9.07 0.50
N TYR A 97 -7.39 -10.29 0.27
CA TYR A 97 -8.71 -10.71 0.73
C TYR A 97 -8.83 -10.58 2.26
N LEU A 98 -7.86 -11.11 3.02
CA LEU A 98 -7.90 -11.11 4.48
C LEU A 98 -7.87 -9.70 5.10
N VAL A 99 -7.21 -8.73 4.45
CA VAL A 99 -7.17 -7.33 4.91
C VAL A 99 -8.36 -6.51 4.39
N SER A 100 -9.08 -7.02 3.40
CA SER A 100 -10.19 -6.29 2.75
C SER A 100 -11.59 -6.70 3.23
N VAL A 101 -11.71 -7.79 3.98
CA VAL A 101 -13.00 -8.28 4.47
C VAL A 101 -13.33 -7.76 5.86
N CYS A 102 -14.60 -7.40 6.07
CA CYS A 102 -15.09 -7.12 7.41
C CYS A 102 -15.06 -8.39 8.25
N ARG A 103 -14.56 -8.27 9.49
CA ARG A 103 -14.67 -9.32 10.49
C ARG A 103 -15.87 -8.99 11.35
N ASP A 104 -16.73 -9.97 11.59
CA ASP A 104 -17.90 -9.81 12.44
C ASP A 104 -17.45 -9.39 13.86
N GLY A 105 -17.91 -8.23 14.33
CA GLY A 105 -17.66 -7.73 15.69
C GLY A 105 -16.73 -6.52 15.84
N SER A 106 -16.75 -5.57 14.89
CA SER A 106 -16.18 -4.21 15.09
C SER A 106 -17.28 -3.22 15.43
#